data_AF-A0A1M6GL34-F1
#
_entry.id   AF-A0A1M6GL34-F1
#
_cell.length_a   1.000
_cell.length_b   1.000
_cell.length_c   1.000
_cell.angle_alpha   90.00
_cell.angle_beta   90.00
_cell.angle_gamma   90.00
#
_symmetry.space_group_name_H-M   'P 1'
#
loop_
_entity.id
_entity.type
_entity.pdbx_description
1 polymer ?
#
loop_
_entity_poly.entity_id
_entity_poly.type
_entity_poly.pdbx_seq_one_letter_code
_entity_poly.pdbx_strand_id
1 'polypeptide(L)'
;MPLIPSDGVDFLLKVNTGTKETPVWTVVGGQRGATLSLTAEQIDASNKQSGAWKTSVPGMMSWSIDADAVMLTDSSGLSIDAGRAKLLTVFANRELVHVRYVRKDGSKFQGYAAITDLSEESPHDGVATYKITLAGAGAPEEVNGTKQVETAEVVGTITTAGNATFTITAAGMTGSPKAISVAVALNDSAAVVAQKAREALAADSAVTAKFSVSGYGTMVELTALTAVANDSTLNVAIANGTCAGLTAAPTSANTTAGVAPAA
;
A
#
# COMPACT_ATOMS: atom_id res chain seq x y z
N MET A 1 -5.44 -7.97 -16.51
CA MET A 1 -6.19 -8.36 -15.29
C MET A 1 -7.48 -7.54 -15.27
N PRO A 2 -8.68 -8.14 -15.17
CA PRO A 2 -9.92 -7.38 -15.19
C PRO A 2 -10.03 -6.51 -13.94
N LEU A 3 -10.40 -5.25 -14.12
CA LEU A 3 -10.66 -4.32 -13.01
C LEU A 3 -11.97 -4.75 -12.35
N ILE A 4 -11.88 -5.17 -11.09
CA ILE A 4 -13.05 -5.54 -10.28
C ILE A 4 -13.46 -4.30 -9.47
N PRO A 5 -14.75 -3.91 -9.43
CA PRO A 5 -15.22 -2.80 -8.60
C PRO A 5 -14.89 -3.04 -7.12
N SER A 6 -14.36 -2.02 -6.44
CA SER A 6 -14.21 -2.05 -4.98
C SER A 6 -15.56 -1.81 -4.31
N ASP A 7 -15.87 -2.59 -3.28
CA ASP A 7 -16.94 -2.30 -2.34
C ASP A 7 -16.54 -1.13 -1.41
N GLY A 8 -17.55 -0.40 -0.91
CA GLY A 8 -17.37 0.80 -0.09
C GLY A 8 -17.20 0.53 1.41
N VAL A 9 -17.20 -0.74 1.83
CA VAL A 9 -17.28 -1.13 3.25
C VAL A 9 -15.96 -0.98 4.02
N ASP A 10 -14.82 -0.94 3.32
CA ASP A 10 -13.47 -0.94 3.92
C ASP A 10 -12.79 0.45 3.89
N PHE A 11 -13.56 1.53 3.68
CA PHE A 11 -13.03 2.90 3.79
C PHE A 11 -13.21 3.43 5.22
N LEU A 12 -12.09 3.60 5.94
CA LEU A 12 -12.11 4.04 7.34
C LEU A 12 -11.46 5.41 7.51
N LEU A 13 -12.19 6.32 8.14
CA LEU A 13 -11.66 7.58 8.66
C LEU A 13 -11.15 7.37 10.09
N LYS A 14 -9.88 7.70 10.31
CA LYS A 14 -9.23 7.67 11.62
C LYS A 14 -8.79 9.06 12.02
N VAL A 15 -8.95 9.38 13.30
CA VAL A 15 -8.46 10.62 13.91
C VAL A 15 -7.37 10.33 14.92
N ASN A 16 -6.38 11.23 15.01
CA ASN A 16 -5.35 11.13 16.02
C ASN A 16 -5.89 11.59 17.39
N THR A 17 -6.00 10.66 18.34
CA THR A 17 -6.39 10.94 19.74
C THR A 17 -5.19 11.08 20.68
N GLY A 18 -3.98 10.77 20.20
CA GLY A 18 -2.72 10.88 20.94
C GLY A 18 -2.10 12.29 20.87
N THR A 19 -0.78 12.36 20.95
CA THR A 19 -0.01 13.60 20.80
C THR A 19 0.49 13.76 19.37
N LYS A 20 1.08 14.92 19.06
CA LYS A 20 1.72 15.18 17.77
C LYS A 20 2.91 14.25 17.50
N GLU A 21 3.62 13.83 18.55
CA GLU A 21 4.82 12.98 18.43
C GLU A 21 4.52 11.47 18.52
N THR A 22 3.43 11.09 19.19
CA THR A 22 2.95 9.70 19.23
C THR A 22 1.47 9.66 18.82
N PRO A 23 1.17 9.64 17.50
CA PRO A 23 -0.20 9.61 17.04
C PRO A 23 -0.88 8.28 17.39
N VAL A 24 -2.07 8.36 17.98
CA VAL A 24 -2.93 7.19 18.26
C VAL A 24 -4.13 7.25 17.32
N TRP A 25 -4.14 6.38 16.30
CA TRP A 25 -5.17 6.36 15.27
C TRP A 25 -6.44 5.67 15.78
N THR A 26 -7.44 6.46 16.12
CA THR A 26 -8.76 5.97 16.55
C THR A 26 -9.74 6.06 15.40
N VAL A 27 -10.44 4.96 15.11
CA VAL A 27 -11.51 4.95 14.09
C VAL A 27 -12.68 5.79 14.57
N VAL A 28 -13.28 6.56 13.65
CA VAL A 28 -14.55 7.24 13.91
C VAL A 28 -15.66 6.18 13.94
N GLY A 29 -16.19 5.91 15.13
CA GLY A 29 -17.15 4.83 15.36
C GLY A 29 -18.48 5.05 14.63
N GLY A 30 -19.06 3.96 14.12
CA GLY A 30 -20.36 3.98 13.45
C GLY A 30 -20.35 4.51 12.01
N GLN A 31 -19.17 4.68 11.40
CA GLN A 31 -19.04 5.21 10.05
C GLN A 31 -19.86 4.41 9.02
N ARG A 32 -20.67 5.12 8.23
CA ARG A 32 -21.43 4.58 7.09
C ARG A 32 -20.80 4.92 5.75
N GLY A 33 -19.98 5.96 5.70
CA GLY A 33 -19.23 6.34 4.52
C GLY A 33 -18.19 7.41 4.82
N ALA A 34 -17.23 7.56 3.91
CA ALA A 34 -16.45 8.77 3.78
C ALA A 34 -16.07 9.01 2.33
N THR A 35 -15.99 10.28 1.96
CA THR A 35 -15.64 10.76 0.63
C THR A 35 -14.41 11.65 0.75
N LEU A 36 -13.32 11.25 0.08
CA LEU A 36 -12.12 12.08 -0.06
C LEU A 36 -12.23 12.87 -1.38
N SER A 37 -12.19 14.20 -1.28
CA SER A 37 -12.22 15.11 -2.43
C SER A 37 -10.88 15.83 -2.56
N LEU A 38 -10.30 15.82 -3.76
CA LEU A 38 -9.10 16.58 -4.11
C LEU A 38 -9.47 17.59 -5.19
N THR A 39 -9.24 18.87 -4.93
CA THR A 39 -9.58 19.96 -5.83
C THR A 39 -8.37 20.86 -6.09
N ALA A 40 -8.30 21.44 -7.28
CA ALA A 40 -7.30 22.44 -7.62
C ALA A 40 -8.00 23.66 -8.22
N GLU A 41 -7.61 24.85 -7.79
CA GLU A 41 -8.02 26.07 -8.46
C GLU A 41 -7.52 26.06 -9.91
N GLN A 42 -8.20 26.75 -10.82
CA GLN A 42 -7.76 26.85 -12.22
C GLN A 42 -7.31 28.27 -12.53
N ILE A 43 -6.06 28.42 -12.93
CA ILE A 43 -5.52 29.67 -13.48
C ILE A 43 -5.71 29.62 -14.99
N ASP A 44 -6.30 30.67 -15.56
CA ASP A 44 -6.43 30.79 -17.01
C ASP A 44 -5.09 31.23 -17.63
N ALA A 45 -4.55 30.42 -18.53
CA ALA A 45 -3.33 30.67 -19.28
C ALA A 45 -3.59 30.91 -20.77
N SER A 46 -4.84 31.15 -21.15
CA SER A 46 -5.24 31.33 -22.55
C SER A 46 -4.57 32.54 -23.18
N ASN A 47 -4.05 32.37 -24.40
CA ASN A 47 -3.42 33.43 -25.19
C ASN A 47 -4.17 33.62 -26.51
N LYS A 48 -3.83 34.66 -27.28
CA LYS A 48 -4.51 34.98 -28.55
C LYS A 48 -4.40 33.89 -29.64
N GLN A 49 -3.57 32.86 -29.45
CA GLN A 49 -3.45 31.70 -30.34
C GLN A 49 -4.22 30.46 -29.84
N SER A 50 -4.76 30.48 -28.62
CA SER A 50 -5.51 29.35 -28.03
C SER A 50 -6.89 29.08 -28.66
N GLY A 51 -7.32 29.94 -29.59
CA GLY A 51 -8.62 29.79 -30.27
C GLY A 51 -9.79 30.02 -29.30
N ALA A 52 -10.87 29.24 -29.44
CA ALA A 52 -12.08 29.33 -28.60
C ALA A 52 -12.02 28.45 -27.33
N TRP A 53 -10.88 27.80 -27.06
CA TRP A 53 -10.74 26.83 -25.97
C TRP A 53 -9.83 27.37 -24.88
N LYS A 54 -10.31 27.33 -23.64
CA LYS A 54 -9.56 27.79 -22.47
C LYS A 54 -8.43 26.82 -22.16
N THR A 55 -7.20 27.31 -22.03
CA THR A 55 -6.08 26.54 -21.50
C THR A 55 -5.88 26.90 -20.03
N SER A 56 -6.22 25.98 -19.12
CA SER A 56 -6.08 26.18 -17.68
C SER A 56 -4.85 25.46 -17.12
N VAL A 57 -4.10 26.13 -16.24
CA VAL A 57 -3.05 25.53 -15.42
C VAL A 57 -3.59 25.32 -14.00
N PRO A 58 -3.31 24.19 -13.33
CA PRO A 58 -3.71 24.00 -11.94
C PRO A 58 -3.02 25.02 -11.03
N GLY A 59 -3.83 25.75 -10.26
CA GLY A 59 -3.47 26.68 -9.21
C GLY A 59 -3.34 25.98 -7.85
N MET A 60 -3.74 26.65 -6.76
CA MET A 60 -3.63 26.07 -5.42
C MET A 60 -4.46 24.79 -5.29
N MET A 61 -3.88 23.77 -4.66
CA MET A 61 -4.53 22.49 -4.39
C MET A 61 -5.12 22.48 -2.99
N SER A 62 -6.33 21.95 -2.87
CA SER A 62 -7.04 21.74 -1.61
C SER A 62 -7.62 20.33 -1.57
N TRP A 63 -7.87 19.84 -0.35
CA TRP A 63 -8.48 18.55 -0.14
C TRP A 63 -9.52 18.64 0.97
N SER A 64 -10.57 17.83 0.90
CA SER A 64 -11.56 17.70 1.96
C SER A 64 -11.97 16.25 2.17
N ILE A 65 -12.43 15.93 3.37
CA ILE A 65 -13.01 14.64 3.71
C ILE A 65 -14.39 14.88 4.32
N ASP A 66 -15.41 14.28 3.71
CA ASP A 66 -16.78 14.27 4.22
C ASP A 66 -17.09 12.87 4.73
N ALA A 67 -17.53 12.75 5.98
CA ALA A 67 -17.83 11.47 6.60
C ALA A 67 -19.18 11.50 7.33
N ASP A 68 -19.92 10.40 7.19
CA ASP A 68 -21.19 10.16 7.88
C ASP A 68 -21.04 8.97 8.83
N ALA A 69 -21.54 9.13 10.06
CA ALA A 69 -21.45 8.07 11.06
C ALA A 69 -22.69 8.02 11.96
N VAL A 70 -23.02 6.81 12.40
CA VAL A 70 -24.05 6.53 13.41
C VAL A 70 -23.48 6.87 14.78
N MET A 71 -24.25 7.58 15.60
CA MET A 71 -23.85 7.81 16.98
C MET A 71 -23.92 6.52 17.77
N LEU A 72 -22.75 6.08 18.24
CA LEU A 72 -22.63 4.99 19.18
C LEU A 72 -22.69 5.55 20.60
N THR A 73 -23.47 4.89 21.44
CA THR A 73 -23.51 5.13 22.88
C THR A 73 -22.84 3.96 23.60
N ASP A 74 -22.20 4.25 24.72
CA ASP A 74 -21.71 3.19 25.61
C ASP A 74 -22.88 2.53 26.37
N SER A 75 -22.58 1.51 27.17
CA SER A 75 -23.58 0.82 28.01
C SER A 75 -24.25 1.72 29.06
N SER A 76 -23.80 2.97 29.21
CA SER A 76 -24.40 3.98 30.09
C SER A 76 -25.25 5.00 29.32
N GLY A 77 -25.43 4.84 28.01
CA GLY A 77 -26.20 5.75 27.16
C GLY A 77 -25.49 7.06 26.82
N LEU A 78 -24.21 7.19 27.17
CA LEU A 78 -23.37 8.35 26.83
C LEU A 78 -22.78 8.15 25.44
N SER A 79 -22.93 9.15 24.57
CA SER A 79 -22.41 9.16 23.20
C SER A 79 -20.88 9.40 23.15
N ILE A 80 -20.11 8.60 23.90
CA ILE A 80 -18.65 8.71 23.97
C ILE A 80 -18.04 7.64 23.05
N ASP A 81 -17.89 8.00 21.78
CA ASP A 81 -16.84 7.44 20.97
C ASP A 81 -15.60 8.33 21.13
N ALA A 82 -14.44 7.74 21.42
CA ALA A 82 -13.19 8.49 21.66
C ALA A 82 -12.80 9.34 20.43
N GLY A 83 -13.18 8.90 19.23
CA GLY A 83 -13.05 9.68 17.99
C GLY A 83 -13.90 10.96 18.02
N ARG A 84 -15.20 10.85 18.31
CA ARG A 84 -16.13 11.99 18.37
C ARG A 84 -15.78 12.98 19.50
N ALA A 85 -15.39 12.51 20.67
CA ALA A 85 -15.00 13.38 21.78
C ALA A 85 -13.76 14.26 21.42
N LYS A 86 -12.80 13.68 20.69
CA LYS A 86 -11.64 14.43 20.19
C LYS A 86 -12.04 15.45 19.13
N LEU A 87 -12.92 15.10 18.20
CA LEU A 87 -13.43 16.01 17.17
C LEU A 87 -14.16 17.22 17.80
N LEU A 88 -15.03 16.99 18.78
CA LEU A 88 -15.70 18.07 19.53
C LEU A 88 -14.70 18.99 20.24
N THR A 89 -13.69 18.41 20.89
CA THR A 89 -12.65 19.18 21.59
C THR A 89 -11.83 20.03 20.62
N VAL A 90 -11.41 19.45 19.50
CA VAL A 90 -10.61 20.16 18.48
C VAL A 90 -11.43 21.27 17.82
N PHE A 91 -12.72 21.03 17.54
CA PHE A 91 -13.63 22.05 17.01
C PHE A 91 -13.81 23.20 17.99
N ALA A 92 -14.05 22.92 19.28
CA ALA A 92 -14.19 23.94 20.32
C ALA A 92 -12.92 24.79 20.49
N ASN A 93 -11.74 24.17 20.40
CA ASN A 93 -10.45 24.84 20.54
C ASN A 93 -9.96 25.50 19.22
N ARG A 94 -10.68 25.30 18.10
CA ARG A 94 -10.29 25.74 16.75
C ARG A 94 -8.90 25.26 16.33
N GLU A 95 -8.55 24.04 16.74
CA GLU A 95 -7.28 23.42 16.41
C GLU A 95 -7.38 22.57 15.13
N LEU A 96 -6.23 22.20 14.58
CA LEU A 96 -6.17 21.25 13.47
C LEU A 96 -6.15 19.82 14.02
N VAL A 97 -7.00 18.95 13.47
CA VAL A 97 -6.98 17.51 13.76
C VAL A 97 -6.12 16.80 12.72
N HIS A 98 -5.26 15.88 13.17
CA HIS A 98 -4.53 15.00 12.26
C HIS A 98 -5.44 13.81 11.91
N VAL A 99 -5.77 13.67 10.62
CA VAL A 99 -6.72 12.68 10.11
C VAL A 99 -6.03 11.73 9.15
N ARG A 100 -6.51 10.49 9.10
CA ARG A 100 -6.05 9.46 8.17
C ARG A 100 -7.24 8.74 7.55
N TYR A 101 -7.27 8.73 6.23
CA TYR A 101 -8.20 7.98 5.41
C TYR A 101 -7.53 6.71 4.93
N VAL A 102 -8.10 5.55 5.28
CA VAL A 102 -7.58 4.23 4.87
C VAL A 102 -8.52 3.67 3.81
N ARG A 103 -7.96 3.31 2.65
CA ARG A 103 -8.70 2.63 1.58
C ARG A 103 -8.55 1.11 1.71
N LYS A 104 -9.40 0.37 0.99
CA LYS A 104 -9.40 -1.10 0.96
C LYS A 104 -8.06 -1.72 0.53
N ASP A 105 -7.34 -1.07 -0.38
CA ASP A 105 -6.03 -1.52 -0.86
C ASP A 105 -4.91 -1.34 0.19
N GLY A 106 -5.23 -0.81 1.38
CA GLY A 106 -4.28 -0.50 2.43
C GLY A 106 -3.56 0.84 2.20
N SER A 107 -3.88 1.57 1.13
CA SER A 107 -3.38 2.93 0.94
C SER A 107 -3.92 3.84 2.03
N LYS A 108 -3.03 4.69 2.53
CA LYS A 108 -3.27 5.57 3.66
C LYS A 108 -3.00 6.99 3.20
N PHE A 109 -4.00 7.83 3.33
CA PHE A 109 -3.91 9.24 3.05
C PHE A 109 -4.03 9.99 4.37
N GLN A 110 -3.00 10.74 4.75
CA GLN A 110 -2.97 11.46 6.02
C GLN A 110 -2.73 12.95 5.82
N GLY A 111 -3.24 13.76 6.73
CA GLY A 111 -3.04 15.20 6.70
C GLY A 111 -3.69 15.89 7.89
N TYR A 112 -3.28 17.12 8.14
CA TYR A 112 -3.95 17.97 9.12
C TYR A 112 -5.19 18.59 8.47
N ALA A 113 -6.31 18.56 9.16
CA ALA A 113 -7.55 19.16 8.69
C ALA A 113 -8.20 20.01 9.79
N ALA A 114 -8.88 21.08 9.38
CA ALA A 114 -9.80 21.82 10.23
C ALA A 114 -11.20 21.24 10.07
N ILE A 115 -11.95 21.13 11.17
CA ILE A 115 -13.36 20.71 11.12
C ILE A 115 -14.18 21.95 10.75
N THR A 116 -14.83 21.94 9.58
CA THR A 116 -15.67 23.06 9.11
C THR A 116 -17.14 22.85 9.42
N ASP A 117 -17.59 21.60 9.42
CA ASP A 117 -18.94 21.22 9.83
C ASP A 117 -18.88 19.98 10.73
N LEU A 118 -19.63 20.04 11.82
CA LEU A 118 -19.90 18.92 12.72
C LEU A 118 -21.36 19.00 13.11
N SER A 119 -22.22 18.38 12.30
CA SER A 119 -23.66 18.42 12.46
C SER A 119 -24.19 17.09 13.01
N GLU A 120 -25.27 17.17 13.79
CA GLU A 120 -25.90 16.04 14.47
C GLU A 120 -27.39 15.98 14.11
N GLU A 121 -27.85 14.80 13.71
CA GLU A 121 -29.23 14.51 13.35
C GLU A 121 -29.75 13.41 14.27
N SER A 122 -30.74 13.72 15.11
CA SER A 122 -31.35 12.80 16.07
C SER A 122 -32.88 12.71 15.87
N PRO A 123 -33.34 12.03 14.79
CA PRO A 123 -34.77 11.88 14.52
C PRO A 123 -35.46 11.01 15.59
N HIS A 124 -36.69 11.36 15.95
CA HIS A 124 -37.49 10.63 16.95
C HIS A 124 -37.88 9.20 16.53
N ASP A 125 -37.85 8.91 15.23
CA ASP A 125 -38.24 7.64 14.60
C ASP A 125 -37.05 6.91 13.95
N GLY A 126 -35.82 7.35 14.21
CA GLY A 126 -34.62 6.83 13.56
C GLY A 126 -33.40 6.75 14.47
N VAL A 127 -32.31 6.21 13.92
CA VAL A 127 -31.02 6.15 14.62
C VAL A 127 -30.32 7.50 14.49
N ALA A 128 -29.78 8.01 15.59
CA ALA A 128 -29.06 9.27 15.57
C ALA A 128 -27.74 9.15 14.79
N THR A 129 -27.46 10.12 13.92
CA THR A 129 -26.27 10.18 13.06
C THR A 129 -25.56 11.52 13.22
N TYR A 130 -24.28 11.57 12.89
CA TYR A 130 -23.49 12.79 12.83
C TYR A 130 -22.73 12.85 11.51
N LYS A 131 -22.55 14.07 11.00
CA LYS A 131 -21.79 14.37 9.80
C LYS A 131 -20.58 15.20 10.17
N ILE A 132 -19.47 14.94 9.48
CA ILE A 132 -18.21 15.63 9.68
C ILE A 132 -17.69 16.06 8.32
N THR A 133 -17.44 17.36 8.16
CA THR A 133 -16.66 17.89 7.03
C THR A 133 -15.33 18.41 7.54
N LEU A 134 -14.26 17.84 6.98
CA LEU A 134 -12.87 18.16 7.28
C LEU A 134 -12.26 18.86 6.07
N ALA A 135 -11.78 20.09 6.27
CA ALA A 135 -11.02 20.83 5.26
C ALA A 135 -9.52 20.70 5.50
N GLY A 136 -8.78 20.23 4.50
CA GLY A 136 -7.35 20.04 4.57
C GLY A 136 -6.56 21.32 4.82
N ALA A 137 -5.73 21.31 5.85
CA ALA A 137 -4.78 22.35 6.19
C ALA A 137 -3.37 21.92 5.78
N GLY A 138 -2.98 22.30 4.55
CA GLY A 138 -1.67 21.99 3.97
C GLY A 138 -1.67 20.77 3.06
N ALA A 139 -0.47 20.39 2.59
CA ALA A 139 -0.30 19.26 1.70
C ALA A 139 -0.62 17.94 2.43
N PRO A 140 -1.47 17.08 1.87
CA PRO A 140 -1.67 15.74 2.38
C PRO A 140 -0.48 14.86 2.02
N GLU A 141 -0.24 13.83 2.83
CA GLU A 141 0.80 12.83 2.62
C GLU A 141 0.16 11.47 2.33
N GLU A 142 0.59 10.84 1.25
CA GLU A 142 0.26 9.44 0.98
C GLU A 142 1.33 8.56 1.63
N VAL A 143 0.95 7.80 2.65
CA VAL A 143 1.87 6.97 3.45
C VAL A 143 1.74 5.49 3.11
N ASN A 144 1.58 5.22 1.82
CA ASN A 144 1.62 3.87 1.31
C ASN A 144 3.05 3.33 1.45
N GLY A 145 3.18 2.13 2.01
CA GLY A 145 4.47 1.46 2.01
C GLY A 145 4.82 0.97 0.61
N THR A 146 6.12 0.89 0.33
CA THR A 146 6.64 0.31 -0.90
C THR A 146 6.91 -1.18 -0.68
N LYS A 147 6.37 -2.03 -1.55
CA LYS A 147 6.68 -3.46 -1.55
C LYS A 147 8.09 -3.66 -2.09
N GLN A 148 8.91 -4.43 -1.37
CA GLN A 148 10.27 -4.73 -1.80
C GLN A 148 10.25 -5.63 -3.04
N VAL A 149 11.14 -5.39 -4.00
CA VAL A 149 11.31 -6.19 -5.22
C VAL A 149 12.77 -6.58 -5.37
N GLU A 150 13.00 -7.89 -5.47
CA GLU A 150 14.31 -8.50 -5.69
C GLU A 150 14.36 -9.15 -7.06
N THR A 151 15.40 -8.89 -7.85
CA THR A 151 15.54 -9.41 -9.22
C THR A 151 16.84 -10.18 -9.36
N ALA A 152 16.75 -11.44 -9.76
CA ALA A 152 17.89 -12.26 -10.15
C ALA A 152 17.89 -12.50 -11.65
N GLU A 153 19.05 -12.34 -12.28
CA GLU A 153 19.25 -12.67 -13.69
C GLU A 153 19.94 -14.02 -13.84
N VAL A 154 19.33 -14.92 -14.59
CA VAL A 154 19.97 -16.18 -14.98
C VAL A 154 20.89 -15.92 -16.16
N VAL A 155 22.14 -16.35 -16.07
CA VAL A 155 23.13 -16.24 -17.14
C VAL A 155 23.73 -17.61 -17.42
N GLY A 156 23.88 -17.94 -18.70
CA GLY A 156 24.48 -19.19 -19.17
C GLY A 156 23.54 -20.05 -19.99
N THR A 157 24.05 -21.19 -20.44
CA THR A 157 23.29 -22.21 -21.19
C THR A 157 23.70 -23.56 -20.63
N ILE A 158 22.72 -24.44 -20.41
CA ILE A 158 22.98 -25.71 -19.76
C ILE A 158 23.82 -26.62 -20.65
N THR A 159 25.01 -26.98 -20.17
CA THR A 159 25.95 -27.89 -20.84
C THR A 159 25.88 -29.31 -20.30
N THR A 160 25.34 -29.50 -19.09
CA THR A 160 25.04 -30.80 -18.49
C THR A 160 23.68 -30.72 -17.80
N ALA A 161 22.75 -31.59 -18.18
CA ALA A 161 21.43 -31.68 -17.55
C ALA A 161 21.55 -32.06 -16.07
N GLY A 162 20.60 -31.62 -15.26
CA GLY A 162 20.60 -31.85 -13.81
C GLY A 162 19.64 -30.90 -13.10
N ASN A 163 19.87 -30.65 -11.82
CA ASN A 163 19.10 -29.68 -11.04
C ASN A 163 19.95 -28.44 -10.76
N ALA A 164 19.49 -27.28 -11.24
CA ALA A 164 19.95 -25.98 -10.77
C ALA A 164 19.37 -25.71 -9.37
N THR A 165 20.08 -24.93 -8.56
CA THR A 165 19.64 -24.59 -7.20
C THR A 165 19.38 -23.10 -7.11
N PHE A 166 18.16 -22.74 -6.73
CA PHE A 166 17.76 -21.37 -6.41
C PHE A 166 17.57 -21.27 -4.90
N THR A 167 18.40 -20.48 -4.22
CA THR A 167 18.33 -20.30 -2.77
C THR A 167 17.70 -18.96 -2.45
N ILE A 168 16.53 -18.97 -1.84
CA ILE A 168 15.87 -17.76 -1.35
C ILE A 168 16.26 -17.56 0.11
N THR A 169 16.86 -16.41 0.39
CA THR A 169 17.10 -15.94 1.75
C THR A 169 16.18 -14.76 1.98
N ALA A 170 15.43 -14.79 3.08
CA ALA A 170 14.60 -13.67 3.53
C ALA A 170 14.35 -13.77 5.05
N ALA A 171 14.26 -12.64 5.72
CA ALA A 171 13.90 -12.55 7.14
C ALA A 171 12.43 -12.92 7.35
N GLY A 172 12.17 -13.80 8.32
CA GLY A 172 10.82 -14.24 8.65
C GLY A 172 10.13 -15.10 7.58
N MET A 173 10.90 -15.70 6.66
CA MET A 173 10.41 -16.77 5.78
C MET A 173 10.67 -18.13 6.42
N THR A 174 9.67 -19.01 6.41
CA THR A 174 9.81 -20.38 6.94
C THR A 174 10.84 -21.16 6.14
N GLY A 175 11.87 -21.68 6.82
CA GLY A 175 12.93 -22.46 6.19
C GLY A 175 14.00 -21.63 5.46
N SER A 176 14.14 -20.34 5.78
CA SER A 176 15.19 -19.46 5.24
C SER A 176 16.58 -19.77 5.86
N PRO A 177 17.66 -19.87 5.05
CA PRO A 177 17.70 -19.89 3.59
C PRO A 177 17.11 -21.18 3.01
N LYS A 178 16.23 -21.05 2.01
CA LYS A 178 15.55 -22.18 1.38
C LYS A 178 16.08 -22.45 -0.01
N ALA A 179 16.70 -23.61 -0.20
CA ALA A 179 17.17 -24.08 -1.50
C ALA A 179 16.05 -24.83 -2.23
N ILE A 180 15.72 -24.38 -3.45
CA ILE A 180 14.73 -24.98 -4.34
C ILE A 180 15.48 -25.54 -5.55
N SER A 181 15.28 -26.83 -5.81
CA SER A 181 15.87 -27.53 -6.95
C SER A 181 14.99 -27.37 -8.18
N VAL A 182 15.58 -26.94 -9.29
CA VAL A 182 14.93 -26.70 -10.57
C VAL A 182 15.54 -27.65 -11.60
N ALA A 183 14.73 -28.57 -12.12
CA ALA A 183 15.18 -29.53 -13.12
C ALA A 183 15.43 -28.82 -14.47
N VAL A 184 16.64 -28.96 -15.00
CA VAL A 184 17.07 -28.35 -16.26
C VAL A 184 17.60 -29.42 -17.23
N ALA A 185 17.30 -29.23 -18.52
CA ALA A 185 17.70 -30.11 -19.60
C ALA A 185 18.91 -29.56 -20.36
N LEU A 186 19.61 -30.45 -21.07
CA LEU A 186 20.74 -30.07 -21.92
C LEU A 186 20.30 -29.04 -22.97
N ASN A 187 21.11 -28.00 -23.16
CA ASN A 187 20.85 -26.86 -24.05
C ASN A 187 19.67 -25.96 -23.66
N ASP A 188 19.10 -26.10 -22.45
CA ASP A 188 18.19 -25.08 -21.93
C ASP A 188 18.94 -23.73 -21.90
N SER A 189 18.34 -22.71 -22.52
CA SER A 189 18.84 -21.34 -22.45
C SER A 189 18.54 -20.72 -21.08
N ALA A 190 19.27 -19.66 -20.72
CA ALA A 190 19.02 -18.89 -19.50
C ALA A 190 17.54 -18.49 -19.32
N ALA A 191 16.84 -18.12 -20.40
CA ALA A 191 15.43 -17.75 -20.35
C ALA A 191 14.52 -18.94 -20.01
N VAL A 192 14.82 -20.13 -20.54
CA VAL A 192 14.08 -21.37 -20.22
C VAL A 192 14.34 -21.77 -18.77
N VAL A 193 15.59 -21.68 -18.30
CA VAL A 193 15.92 -21.97 -16.91
C VAL A 193 15.23 -20.99 -15.96
N ALA A 194 15.22 -19.69 -16.27
CA ALA A 194 14.51 -18.68 -15.50
C ALA A 194 12.99 -18.93 -15.45
N GLN A 195 12.39 -19.36 -16.57
CA GLN A 195 10.98 -19.76 -16.58
C GLN A 195 10.72 -20.93 -15.63
N LYS A 196 11.49 -22.02 -15.75
CA LYS A 196 11.35 -23.19 -14.87
C LYS A 196 11.57 -22.83 -13.40
N ALA A 197 12.49 -21.91 -13.12
CA ALA A 197 12.71 -21.40 -11.77
C ALA A 197 11.48 -20.64 -11.25
N ARG A 198 10.90 -19.73 -12.04
CA ARG A 198 9.67 -19.01 -11.65
C ARG A 198 8.53 -19.98 -11.34
N GLU A 199 8.34 -21.01 -12.16
CA GLU A 199 7.33 -22.05 -11.94
C GLU A 199 7.58 -22.85 -10.66
N ALA A 200 8.83 -23.26 -10.39
CA ALA A 200 9.19 -24.00 -9.18
C ALA A 200 9.05 -23.14 -7.91
N LEU A 201 9.46 -21.87 -7.96
CA LEU A 201 9.32 -20.93 -6.86
C LEU A 201 7.85 -20.60 -6.57
N ALA A 202 7.03 -20.47 -7.61
CA ALA A 202 5.59 -20.23 -7.47
C ALA A 202 4.81 -21.46 -6.95
N ALA A 203 5.40 -22.66 -6.98
CA ALA A 203 4.83 -23.85 -6.38
C ALA A 203 5.22 -24.01 -4.88
N ASP A 204 6.23 -23.30 -4.41
CA ASP A 204 6.70 -23.41 -3.02
C ASP A 204 5.86 -22.57 -2.07
N SER A 205 5.15 -23.24 -1.14
CA SER A 205 4.22 -22.58 -0.22
C SER A 205 4.89 -21.57 0.72
N ALA A 206 6.17 -21.74 1.05
CA ALA A 206 6.88 -20.79 1.92
C ALA A 206 7.24 -19.51 1.16
N VAL A 207 7.56 -19.63 -0.14
CA VAL A 207 7.81 -18.49 -1.02
C VAL A 207 6.51 -17.74 -1.29
N THR A 208 5.46 -18.45 -1.72
CA THR A 208 4.17 -17.82 -2.06
C THR A 208 3.42 -17.26 -0.85
N ALA A 209 3.77 -17.66 0.38
CA ALA A 209 3.22 -17.06 1.58
C ALA A 209 3.73 -15.63 1.83
N LYS A 210 4.88 -15.26 1.27
CA LYS A 210 5.53 -13.96 1.54
C LYS A 210 5.82 -13.14 0.29
N PHE A 211 5.96 -13.78 -0.87
CA PHE A 211 6.33 -13.15 -2.14
C PHE A 211 5.42 -13.60 -3.28
N SER A 212 5.14 -12.68 -4.20
CA SER A 212 4.67 -13.04 -5.55
C SER A 212 5.86 -13.18 -6.48
N VAL A 213 5.90 -14.29 -7.23
CA VAL A 213 6.95 -14.59 -8.19
C VAL A 213 6.56 -14.07 -9.57
N SER A 214 7.42 -13.26 -10.20
CA SER A 214 7.25 -12.70 -11.55
C SER A 214 8.58 -12.67 -12.31
N GLY A 215 8.65 -11.93 -13.41
CA GLY A 215 9.83 -11.78 -14.26
C GLY A 215 9.58 -12.25 -15.71
N TYR A 216 10.45 -11.79 -16.62
CA TYR A 216 10.40 -12.13 -18.04
C TYR A 216 11.79 -12.43 -18.60
N GLY A 217 11.86 -13.26 -19.63
CA GLY A 217 13.13 -13.67 -20.23
C GLY A 217 14.03 -14.36 -19.19
N THR A 218 15.24 -13.83 -19.03
CA THR A 218 16.26 -14.31 -18.08
C THR A 218 16.02 -13.90 -16.62
N MET A 219 15.02 -13.05 -16.36
CA MET A 219 14.80 -12.46 -15.04
C MET A 219 13.84 -13.28 -14.17
N VAL A 220 14.18 -13.41 -12.90
CA VAL A 220 13.34 -13.96 -11.84
C VAL A 220 13.14 -12.87 -10.80
N GLU A 221 11.90 -12.43 -10.62
CA GLU A 221 11.55 -11.33 -9.71
C GLU A 221 10.73 -11.87 -8.53
N LEU A 222 11.08 -11.46 -7.32
CA LEU A 222 10.28 -11.67 -6.12
C LEU A 222 9.79 -10.33 -5.61
N THR A 223 8.47 -10.14 -5.59
CA THR A 223 7.84 -8.97 -4.98
C THR A 223 7.22 -9.36 -3.65
N ALA A 224 7.55 -8.66 -2.56
CA ALA A 224 6.95 -8.90 -1.25
C ALA A 224 5.42 -8.67 -1.30
N LEU A 225 4.63 -9.54 -0.68
CA LEU A 225 3.18 -9.40 -0.67
C LEU A 225 2.71 -8.20 0.17
N THR A 226 3.46 -7.91 1.25
CA THR A 226 3.20 -6.82 2.20
C THR A 226 4.31 -5.78 2.13
N ALA A 227 3.96 -4.50 2.14
CA ALA A 227 4.92 -3.43 2.29
C ALA A 227 5.41 -3.38 3.75
N VAL A 228 6.72 -3.52 3.94
CA VAL A 228 7.41 -3.51 5.23
C VAL A 228 8.77 -2.82 5.05
N ALA A 229 9.45 -2.52 6.16
CA ALA A 229 10.81 -1.99 6.11
C ALA A 229 11.73 -2.93 5.32
N ASN A 230 12.66 -2.35 4.57
CA ASN A 230 13.57 -3.09 3.70
C ASN A 230 14.30 -4.22 4.44
N ASP A 231 14.13 -5.44 3.94
CA ASP A 231 14.89 -6.59 4.36
C ASP A 231 16.22 -6.61 3.61
N SER A 232 17.31 -6.27 4.29
CA SER A 232 18.67 -6.29 3.72
C SER A 232 19.20 -7.70 3.47
N THR A 233 18.50 -8.74 3.95
CA THR A 233 18.87 -10.15 3.76
C THR A 233 18.11 -10.82 2.63
N LEU A 234 17.12 -10.13 2.02
CA LEU A 234 16.37 -10.67 0.88
C LEU A 234 17.33 -10.92 -0.29
N ASN A 235 17.39 -12.16 -0.75
CA ASN A 235 18.30 -12.56 -1.81
C ASN A 235 17.76 -13.78 -2.56
N VAL A 236 18.03 -13.82 -3.87
CA VAL A 236 17.81 -14.98 -4.74
C VAL A 236 19.14 -15.40 -5.34
N ALA A 237 19.77 -16.41 -4.74
CA ALA A 237 21.04 -16.95 -5.21
C ALA A 237 20.81 -18.06 -6.24
N ILE A 238 21.60 -18.06 -7.31
CA ILE A 238 21.57 -19.04 -8.40
C ILE A 238 22.86 -19.85 -8.39
N ALA A 239 22.74 -21.17 -8.31
CA ALA A 239 23.86 -22.10 -8.39
C ALA A 239 23.57 -23.27 -9.33
N ASN A 240 24.62 -23.87 -9.87
CA ASN A 240 24.53 -25.01 -10.77
C ASN A 240 24.00 -26.29 -10.09
N GLY A 241 24.11 -26.45 -8.77
CA GLY A 241 23.66 -27.66 -8.09
C GLY A 241 24.29 -28.93 -8.68
N THR A 242 23.50 -29.72 -9.40
CA THR A 242 23.95 -30.92 -10.15
C THR A 242 23.97 -30.74 -11.68
N CYS A 243 23.48 -29.62 -12.20
CA CYS A 243 23.65 -29.26 -13.61
C CYS A 243 24.99 -28.54 -13.84
N ALA A 244 25.32 -28.22 -15.10
CA ALA A 244 26.45 -27.36 -15.45
C ALA A 244 26.07 -26.37 -16.55
N GLY A 245 26.79 -25.26 -16.62
CA GLY A 245 26.67 -24.27 -17.70
C GLY A 245 25.99 -22.95 -17.32
N LEU A 246 25.44 -22.83 -16.10
CA LEU A 246 25.04 -21.53 -15.55
C LEU A 246 26.24 -20.80 -14.96
N THR A 247 26.23 -19.49 -15.07
CA THR A 247 27.08 -18.61 -14.26
C THR A 247 26.44 -18.49 -12.89
N ALA A 248 27.15 -18.89 -11.84
CA ALA A 248 26.64 -18.75 -10.48
C ALA A 248 26.47 -17.26 -10.13
N ALA A 249 25.30 -16.92 -9.60
CA ALA A 249 24.97 -15.58 -9.13
C ALA A 249 24.62 -15.67 -7.63
N PRO A 250 25.60 -15.48 -6.72
CA PRO A 250 25.36 -15.64 -5.28
C PRO A 250 24.48 -14.54 -4.69
N THR A 251 24.34 -13.41 -5.40
CA THR A 251 23.55 -12.25 -5.00
C THR A 251 22.64 -11.79 -6.13
N SER A 252 21.39 -11.47 -5.79
CA SER A 252 20.44 -10.78 -6.66
C SER A 252 20.55 -9.25 -6.50
N ALA A 253 19.82 -8.52 -7.34
CA ALA A 253 19.73 -7.07 -7.28
C ALA A 253 18.47 -6.62 -6.53
N ASN A 254 18.65 -5.79 -5.51
CA ASN A 254 17.57 -5.09 -4.83
C ASN A 254 17.05 -3.95 -5.72
N THR A 255 16.08 -4.29 -6.57
CA THR A 255 15.52 -3.39 -7.58
C THR A 255 14.51 -2.39 -7.02
N THR A 256 13.91 -2.68 -5.87
CA THR A 256 13.04 -1.74 -5.15
C THR A 256 13.13 -2.02 -3.66
N ALA A 257 13.61 -1.05 -2.89
CA ALA A 257 13.71 -1.19 -1.44
C ALA A 257 12.33 -1.18 -0.78
N GLY A 258 12.17 -2.01 0.25
CA GLY A 258 10.95 -2.03 1.07
C GLY A 258 10.81 -0.77 1.92
N VAL A 259 9.64 -0.15 1.92
CA VAL A 259 9.30 0.96 2.83
C VAL A 259 8.08 0.55 3.64
N ALA A 260 8.19 0.57 4.96
CA ALA A 260 7.06 0.33 5.83
C ALA A 260 6.01 1.43 5.62
N PRO A 261 4.72 1.11 5.49
CA PRO A 261 3.67 2.11 5.57
C PRO A 261 3.81 2.87 6.89
N ALA A 262 3.63 4.20 6.88
CA ALA A 262 3.71 4.95 8.14
C ALA A 262 2.70 4.40 9.14
N ALA A 263 3.14 4.31 10.41
CA ALA A 263 2.37 3.77 11.53
C ALA A 263 1.05 4.52 11.73
#